data_AF-A0A3D8GTK0-F1
#
_entry.id   AF-A0A3D8GTK0-F1
#
_cell.length_a   1.000
_cell.length_b   1.000
_cell.length_c   1.000
_cell.angle_alpha   90.00
_cell.angle_beta   90.00
_cell.angle_gamma   90.00
#
_symmetry.space_group_name_H-M   'P 1'
#
loop_
_entity.id
_entity.type
_entity.pdbx_description
1 polymer ?
#
loop_
_entity_poly.entity_id
_entity_poly.type
_entity_poly.pdbx_seq_one_letter_code
_entity_poly.pdbx_strand_id
1 'polypeptide(L)'
;MLKGELAELEFTGEMKQNVLRKVRPGRKGPVLSKKIIPSLISAALILLFFGGMYEFVLVPHFGGNNHGPAANPGNKGVIPDDKEANDNEKLPEDSENVDTEQPVPDVEPGVDDSKGDNSNPSDHLPPEAPAQPDVMAILVTFSDKLNSLFEQDRFIPNSDYKYRDFSTKEELYGELAGLATRGVYEQFDRLFKETSDGLYLLPQGRGLFFLPDEPYETTKISDTEYQLVQKIDSIMYGPNYTISVTVTYVDGSWLITGTETKE
;
A
#
# COMPACT_ATOMS: atom_id res chain seq x y z
N MET A 1 -33.19 -9.41 12.67
CA MET A 1 -33.40 -9.90 14.06
C MET A 1 -32.83 -11.32 14.21
N LEU A 2 -31.50 -11.51 14.19
CA LEU A 2 -30.86 -12.83 14.35
C LEU A 2 -29.57 -12.81 15.21
N LYS A 3 -29.21 -11.66 15.80
CA LYS A 3 -27.96 -11.52 16.58
C LYS A 3 -28.01 -12.16 17.98
N GLY A 4 -29.18 -12.60 18.44
CA GLY A 4 -29.36 -13.20 19.77
C GLY A 4 -29.25 -14.73 19.81
N GLU A 5 -29.67 -15.43 18.76
CA GLU A 5 -29.86 -16.90 18.82
C GLU A 5 -28.58 -17.70 18.59
N LEU A 6 -27.48 -17.06 18.14
CA LEU A 6 -26.19 -17.72 17.95
C LEU A 6 -25.26 -17.60 19.17
N ALA A 7 -25.59 -16.75 20.15
CA ALA A 7 -24.74 -16.51 21.33
C ALA A 7 -24.78 -17.67 22.34
N GLU A 8 -25.76 -18.56 22.25
CA GLU A 8 -25.96 -19.68 23.18
C GLU A 8 -25.59 -21.05 22.57
N LEU A 9 -24.99 -21.08 21.37
CA LEU A 9 -24.55 -22.33 20.76
C LEU A 9 -23.27 -22.86 21.44
N GLU A 10 -23.45 -23.63 22.50
CA GLU A 10 -22.38 -24.44 23.06
C GLU A 10 -22.13 -25.70 22.22
N PHE A 11 -20.88 -25.86 21.78
CA PHE A 11 -20.45 -27.09 21.10
C PHE A 11 -20.44 -28.25 22.09
N THR A 12 -21.50 -29.05 22.06
CA THR A 12 -21.58 -30.28 22.85
C THR A 12 -20.48 -31.26 22.44
N GLY A 13 -20.08 -32.13 23.37
CA GLY A 13 -19.07 -33.16 23.11
C GLY A 13 -19.43 -34.07 21.93
N GLU A 14 -20.72 -34.34 21.74
CA GLU A 14 -21.23 -35.16 20.64
C GLU A 14 -21.08 -34.47 19.27
N MET A 15 -21.36 -33.16 19.20
CA MET A 15 -21.15 -32.37 17.99
C MET A 15 -19.67 -32.33 17.59
N LYS A 16 -18.76 -32.15 18.57
CA LYS A 16 -17.31 -32.21 18.32
C LYS A 16 -16.88 -33.57 17.76
N GLN A 17 -17.38 -34.68 18.32
CA GLN A 17 -17.06 -36.01 17.81
C GLN A 17 -17.62 -36.27 16.41
N ASN A 18 -18.83 -35.80 16.11
CA ASN A 18 -19.41 -35.93 14.76
C ASN A 18 -18.63 -35.14 13.71
N VAL A 19 -18.12 -33.95 14.06
CA VAL A 19 -17.22 -33.17 13.19
C VAL A 19 -15.91 -33.91 12.98
N LEU A 20 -15.25 -34.37 14.05
CA LEU A 20 -13.98 -35.09 13.95
C LEU A 20 -14.08 -36.41 13.16
N ARG A 21 -15.23 -37.09 13.21
CA ARG A 21 -15.49 -38.29 12.42
C ARG A 21 -15.60 -37.99 10.92
N LYS A 22 -16.13 -36.82 10.55
CA LYS A 22 -16.20 -36.35 9.15
C LYS A 22 -14.85 -35.87 8.60
N VAL A 23 -13.99 -35.32 9.46
CA VAL A 23 -12.71 -34.72 9.03
C VAL A 23 -11.57 -35.73 8.90
N ARG A 24 -11.66 -36.94 9.50
CA ARG A 24 -10.64 -37.97 9.26
C ARG A 24 -10.73 -38.48 7.81
N PRO A 25 -9.74 -38.22 6.94
CA PRO A 25 -9.72 -38.83 5.62
C PRO A 25 -9.57 -40.33 5.81
N GLY A 26 -10.62 -41.08 5.45
CA GLY A 26 -10.56 -42.54 5.49
C GLY A 26 -9.44 -43.00 4.55
N ARG A 27 -8.33 -43.49 5.11
CA ARG A 27 -7.37 -44.34 4.40
C ARG A 27 -8.12 -45.61 3.96
N LYS A 28 -8.74 -45.55 2.77
CA LYS A 28 -9.14 -46.74 2.03
C LYS A 28 -8.05 -47.03 1.02
N GLY A 29 -7.47 -48.22 1.15
CA GLY A 29 -6.46 -48.74 0.23
C GLY A 29 -6.98 -48.85 -1.22
N PRO A 30 -6.08 -49.15 -2.16
CA PRO A 30 -6.40 -49.07 -3.58
C PRO A 30 -7.27 -50.26 -3.97
N VAL A 31 -8.51 -49.99 -4.36
CA VAL A 31 -9.33 -50.97 -5.06
C VAL A 31 -9.81 -50.31 -6.35
N LEU A 32 -9.19 -50.72 -7.46
CA LEU A 32 -9.69 -50.46 -8.80
C LEU A 32 -11.13 -50.95 -8.91
N SER A 33 -12.07 -50.07 -9.24
CA SER A 33 -13.11 -50.37 -10.24
C SER A 33 -13.86 -49.11 -10.67
N LYS A 34 -14.50 -49.24 -11.82
CA LYS A 34 -14.88 -48.23 -12.81
C LYS A 34 -16.12 -47.42 -12.41
N LYS A 35 -16.10 -46.13 -12.82
CA LYS A 35 -17.23 -45.26 -13.25
C LYS A 35 -18.50 -45.20 -12.37
N ILE A 36 -18.77 -44.04 -11.75
CA ILE A 36 -19.89 -43.08 -11.99
C ILE A 36 -20.00 -42.11 -10.79
N ILE A 37 -20.34 -40.87 -11.10
CA ILE A 37 -20.10 -39.59 -10.43
C ILE A 37 -20.93 -39.37 -9.14
N PRO A 38 -20.34 -38.88 -8.02
CA PRO A 38 -21.08 -38.26 -6.92
C PRO A 38 -20.79 -36.74 -6.77
N SER A 39 -20.47 -36.01 -7.85
CA SER A 39 -20.17 -34.56 -7.78
C SER A 39 -21.39 -33.63 -7.89
N LEU A 40 -22.58 -34.13 -8.27
CA LEU A 40 -23.74 -33.27 -8.52
C LEU A 40 -24.38 -32.68 -7.24
N ILE A 41 -24.20 -33.31 -6.08
CA ILE A 41 -24.76 -32.78 -4.82
C ILE A 41 -23.93 -31.60 -4.28
N SER A 42 -22.63 -31.52 -4.60
CA SER A 42 -21.76 -30.44 -4.15
C SER A 42 -22.06 -29.11 -4.85
N ALA A 43 -22.28 -29.14 -6.17
CA ALA A 43 -22.53 -27.93 -6.95
C ALA A 43 -23.86 -27.24 -6.58
N ALA A 44 -24.91 -28.00 -6.30
CA ALA A 44 -26.20 -27.45 -5.88
C ALA A 44 -26.13 -26.78 -4.50
N LEU A 45 -25.37 -27.34 -3.56
CA LEU A 45 -25.16 -26.75 -2.24
C LEU A 45 -24.31 -25.47 -2.30
N ILE A 46 -23.28 -25.46 -3.16
CA ILE A 46 -22.45 -24.28 -3.39
C ILE A 46 -23.31 -23.14 -4.01
N LEU A 47 -24.15 -23.44 -5.00
CA LEU A 47 -25.05 -22.46 -5.60
C LEU A 47 -26.12 -21.92 -4.62
N LEU A 48 -26.65 -22.76 -3.73
CA LEU A 48 -27.58 -22.31 -2.67
C LEU A 48 -26.89 -21.40 -1.66
N PHE A 49 -25.63 -21.69 -1.30
CA PHE A 49 -24.87 -20.89 -0.36
C PHE A 49 -24.55 -19.49 -0.93
N PHE A 50 -24.10 -19.43 -2.18
CA PHE A 50 -23.82 -18.15 -2.85
C PHE A 50 -25.09 -17.38 -3.23
N GLY A 51 -26.15 -18.07 -3.68
CA GLY A 51 -27.43 -17.43 -4.00
C GLY A 51 -28.13 -16.83 -2.78
N GLY A 52 -28.13 -17.53 -1.63
CA GLY A 52 -28.69 -17.02 -0.38
C GLY A 52 -27.92 -15.85 0.21
N MET A 53 -26.59 -15.81 0.03
CA MET A 53 -25.77 -14.69 0.47
C MET A 53 -25.96 -13.43 -0.41
N TYR A 54 -26.24 -13.61 -1.70
CA TYR A 54 -26.44 -12.51 -2.65
C TYR A 54 -27.67 -11.66 -2.30
N GLU A 55 -28.79 -12.26 -1.87
CA GLU A 55 -29.96 -11.50 -1.39
C GLU A 55 -29.68 -10.71 -0.10
N PHE A 56 -28.83 -11.24 0.78
CA PHE A 56 -28.58 -10.63 2.09
C PHE A 56 -27.60 -9.45 2.05
N VAL A 57 -26.68 -9.42 1.07
CA VAL A 57 -25.63 -8.40 0.98
C VAL A 57 -25.97 -7.27 0.00
N LEU A 58 -26.78 -7.53 -1.04
CA LEU A 58 -26.99 -6.55 -2.12
C LEU A 58 -28.38 -5.91 -2.17
N VAL A 59 -29.34 -6.34 -1.36
CA VAL A 59 -30.63 -5.64 -1.25
C VAL A 59 -30.64 -4.85 0.07
N PRO A 60 -30.16 -3.59 0.08
CA PRO A 60 -30.44 -2.73 1.21
C PRO A 60 -31.96 -2.52 1.26
N HIS A 61 -32.61 -3.02 2.32
CA HIS A 61 -33.97 -2.64 2.66
C HIS A 61 -34.02 -1.13 2.95
N PHE A 62 -34.19 -0.34 1.89
CA PHE A 62 -34.66 1.03 1.98
C PHE A 62 -36.19 1.02 1.98
N GLY A 63 -36.78 1.30 3.13
CA GLY A 63 -38.20 1.64 3.22
C GLY A 63 -38.81 1.36 4.59
N GLY A 64 -39.07 2.41 5.38
CA GLY A 64 -39.90 2.23 6.58
C GLY A 64 -39.88 3.35 7.63
N ASN A 65 -40.21 4.59 7.23
CA ASN A 65 -40.97 5.59 7.97
C ASN A 65 -40.51 6.12 9.35
N ASN A 66 -40.06 7.38 9.32
CA ASN A 66 -40.44 8.51 10.18
C ASN A 66 -41.41 8.24 11.34
N HIS A 67 -40.98 8.54 12.56
CA HIS A 67 -41.74 9.30 13.58
C HIS A 67 -40.74 9.88 14.61
N GLY A 68 -40.32 11.13 14.38
CA GLY A 68 -39.65 11.95 15.41
C GLY A 68 -40.71 12.71 16.22
N PRO A 69 -40.59 12.81 17.55
CA PRO A 69 -41.56 13.53 18.37
C PRO A 69 -41.40 15.05 18.22
N ALA A 70 -42.55 15.70 18.31
CA ALA A 70 -42.79 17.11 18.10
C ALA A 70 -41.94 18.06 18.98
N ALA A 71 -41.67 19.22 18.39
CA ALA A 71 -41.17 20.41 19.07
C ALA A 71 -42.08 20.86 20.23
N ASN A 72 -41.48 21.41 21.28
CA ASN A 72 -42.16 22.35 22.16
C ASN A 72 -41.30 23.62 22.31
N PRO A 73 -41.84 24.83 22.07
CA PRO A 73 -41.10 26.07 22.10
C PRO A 73 -41.19 26.76 23.47
N GLY A 74 -40.11 27.43 23.85
CA GLY A 74 -40.16 28.53 24.81
C GLY A 74 -39.12 28.46 25.92
N ASN A 75 -38.09 29.30 25.83
CA ASN A 75 -37.85 30.25 26.91
C ASN A 75 -37.07 31.48 26.44
N LYS A 76 -37.49 32.64 26.96
CA LYS A 76 -37.01 34.00 26.69
C LYS A 76 -35.82 34.37 27.59
N GLY A 77 -35.04 35.35 27.12
CA GLY A 77 -34.14 36.20 27.91
C GLY A 77 -32.69 35.71 27.87
N VAL A 78 -31.66 36.54 27.72
CA VAL A 78 -31.47 37.97 28.00
C VAL A 78 -30.31 38.47 27.13
N ILE A 79 -30.42 39.69 26.60
CA ILE A 79 -29.36 40.47 25.92
C ILE A 79 -28.69 41.35 26.98
N PRO A 80 -27.35 41.45 26.95
CA PRO A 80 -26.66 42.75 26.86
C PRO A 80 -25.67 42.67 25.68
N ASP A 81 -25.81 43.45 24.60
CA ASP A 81 -25.57 44.90 24.45
C ASP A 81 -24.37 45.40 25.24
N ASP A 82 -23.19 45.29 24.64
CA ASP A 82 -22.09 46.24 24.82
C ASP A 82 -21.35 46.40 23.49
N LYS A 83 -21.39 47.63 22.99
CA LYS A 83 -20.58 48.17 21.89
C LYS A 83 -19.30 48.76 22.47
N GLU A 84 -18.18 48.56 21.79
CA GLU A 84 -17.05 49.49 21.63
C GLU A 84 -16.10 48.82 20.61
N ALA A 85 -15.96 49.27 19.36
CA ALA A 85 -15.35 50.49 18.81
C ALA A 85 -13.81 50.52 18.90
N ASN A 86 -13.19 50.78 17.74
CA ASN A 86 -11.78 51.13 17.47
C ASN A 86 -10.72 50.02 17.64
N ASP A 87 -9.63 49.96 16.87
CA ASP A 87 -9.07 50.80 15.81
C ASP A 87 -8.01 49.95 15.07
N ASN A 88 -7.94 50.10 13.75
CA ASN A 88 -6.73 50.44 13.01
C ASN A 88 -5.37 49.81 13.42
N GLU A 89 -4.88 48.81 12.66
CA GLU A 89 -3.44 48.52 12.46
C GLU A 89 -3.29 47.76 11.13
N LYS A 90 -3.16 48.47 10.00
CA LYS A 90 -1.92 48.94 9.36
C LYS A 90 -0.97 47.80 8.95
N LEU A 91 -1.10 47.37 7.69
CA LEU A 91 -0.06 46.68 6.93
C LEU A 91 1.24 47.51 6.92
N PRO A 92 2.41 46.88 7.04
CA PRO A 92 3.61 47.35 6.38
C PRO A 92 3.79 46.63 5.05
N GLU A 93 3.63 47.38 3.96
CA GLU A 93 4.41 47.20 2.74
C GLU A 93 5.83 47.76 2.96
N ASP A 94 6.75 47.23 2.16
CA ASP A 94 8.06 47.77 1.75
C ASP A 94 9.36 47.39 2.46
N SER A 95 10.38 47.31 1.60
CA SER A 95 11.82 47.07 1.75
C SER A 95 12.26 45.62 1.98
N GLU A 96 13.23 45.06 1.26
CA GLU A 96 14.25 45.70 0.42
C GLU A 96 14.89 44.65 -0.50
N ASN A 97 15.13 45.08 -1.72
CA ASN A 97 15.90 44.40 -2.75
C ASN A 97 17.38 44.47 -2.33
N VAL A 98 18.03 43.34 -2.07
CA VAL A 98 19.50 43.27 -1.89
C VAL A 98 20.07 42.38 -2.98
N ASP A 99 20.38 43.02 -4.10
CA ASP A 99 21.36 42.55 -5.07
C ASP A 99 22.69 42.33 -4.36
N THR A 100 23.16 41.07 -4.36
CA THR A 100 24.55 40.76 -4.03
C THR A 100 25.20 40.21 -5.29
N GLU A 101 25.74 41.11 -6.10
CA GLU A 101 26.74 40.79 -7.12
C GLU A 101 27.96 40.16 -6.42
N GLN A 102 28.16 38.86 -6.60
CA GLN A 102 29.44 38.23 -6.35
C GLN A 102 30.38 38.49 -7.55
N PRO A 103 31.61 38.97 -7.32
CA PRO A 103 32.59 39.16 -8.37
C PRO A 103 33.13 37.81 -8.84
N VAL A 104 32.99 37.57 -10.15
CA VAL A 104 33.65 36.50 -10.91
C VAL A 104 35.16 36.74 -10.89
N PRO A 105 36.00 35.78 -10.45
CA PRO A 105 37.43 35.86 -10.67
C PRO A 105 37.78 35.33 -12.07
N ASP A 106 38.26 36.27 -12.87
CA ASP A 106 38.93 36.09 -14.16
C ASP A 106 40.31 35.46 -13.91
N VAL A 107 40.54 34.21 -14.37
CA VAL A 107 41.88 33.60 -14.44
C VAL A 107 42.04 32.83 -15.76
N GLU A 108 43.07 33.30 -16.47
CA GLU A 108 43.67 33.01 -17.77
C GLU A 108 43.59 31.60 -18.39
N PRO A 109 43.65 31.53 -19.75
CA PRO A 109 43.79 30.30 -20.51
C PRO A 109 45.26 29.84 -20.56
N GLY A 110 45.57 28.80 -19.78
CA GLY A 110 46.83 28.05 -19.90
C GLY A 110 46.78 27.06 -21.06
N VAL A 111 47.47 27.41 -22.14
CA VAL A 111 47.88 26.51 -23.23
C VAL A 111 48.96 25.57 -22.69
N ASP A 112 48.72 24.26 -22.69
CA ASP A 112 49.80 23.27 -22.62
C ASP A 112 49.60 22.17 -23.67
N ASP A 113 50.47 22.22 -24.67
CA ASP A 113 50.68 21.23 -25.71
C ASP A 113 51.39 20.01 -25.10
N SER A 114 50.64 18.93 -24.83
CA SER A 114 51.26 17.62 -24.62
C SER A 114 50.78 16.60 -25.64
N LYS A 115 51.69 16.41 -26.61
CA LYS A 115 51.77 15.30 -27.56
C LYS A 115 51.72 13.95 -26.84
N GLY A 116 50.88 13.10 -27.39
CA GLY A 116 51.23 11.72 -27.71
C GLY A 116 51.16 10.75 -26.54
N ASP A 117 49.97 10.19 -26.34
CA ASP A 117 49.90 8.82 -25.84
C ASP A 117 49.10 7.95 -26.80
N ASN A 118 49.72 6.82 -27.12
CA ASN A 118 49.38 5.87 -28.14
C ASN A 118 48.27 4.97 -27.58
N SER A 119 47.02 5.43 -27.64
CA SER A 119 45.87 4.66 -27.21
C SER A 119 45.69 3.43 -28.11
N ASN A 120 46.23 2.32 -27.62
CA ASN A 120 45.84 0.96 -27.96
C ASN A 120 44.31 0.90 -28.03
N PRO A 121 43.69 0.40 -29.13
CA PRO A 121 42.26 0.23 -29.19
C PRO A 121 41.88 -0.89 -28.22
N SER A 122 41.66 -0.53 -26.95
CA SER A 122 41.03 -1.42 -25.99
C SER A 122 39.72 -1.88 -26.60
N ASP A 123 39.62 -3.20 -26.76
CA ASP A 123 38.43 -3.97 -27.06
C ASP A 123 37.34 -3.70 -26.00
N HIS A 124 36.80 -2.48 -25.98
CA HIS A 124 35.58 -2.16 -25.27
C HIS A 124 34.44 -2.75 -26.10
N LEU A 125 34.19 -4.03 -25.85
CA LEU A 125 32.91 -4.64 -26.17
C LEU A 125 31.81 -3.70 -25.64
N PRO A 126 30.80 -3.38 -26.46
CA PRO A 126 29.65 -2.62 -26.00
C PRO A 126 29.12 -3.21 -24.69
N PRO A 127 28.74 -2.38 -23.70
CA PRO A 127 28.20 -2.89 -22.45
C PRO A 127 27.05 -3.85 -22.76
N GLU A 128 27.19 -5.09 -22.30
CA GLU A 128 26.20 -6.14 -22.51
C GLU A 128 24.88 -5.70 -21.87
N ALA A 129 23.79 -5.76 -22.63
CA ALA A 129 22.47 -5.39 -22.12
C ALA A 129 22.12 -6.25 -20.90
N PRO A 130 21.46 -5.68 -19.86
CA PRO A 130 21.12 -6.44 -18.68
C PRO A 130 20.16 -7.59 -19.01
N ALA A 131 20.27 -8.69 -18.27
CA ALA A 131 19.30 -9.76 -18.36
C ALA A 131 17.89 -9.25 -18.03
N GLN A 132 16.87 -9.76 -18.75
CA GLN A 132 15.47 -9.41 -18.52
C GLN A 132 15.08 -9.71 -17.05
N PRO A 133 14.45 -8.77 -16.34
CA PRO A 133 14.05 -8.97 -14.97
C PRO A 133 12.77 -9.80 -14.86
N ASP A 134 12.65 -10.52 -13.76
CA ASP A 134 11.36 -10.98 -13.26
C ASP A 134 10.73 -9.85 -12.44
N VAL A 135 9.96 -9.00 -13.12
CA VAL A 135 9.31 -7.82 -12.52
C VAL A 135 8.40 -8.22 -11.36
N MET A 136 7.73 -9.38 -11.46
CA MET A 136 6.85 -9.89 -10.42
C MET A 136 7.64 -10.27 -9.17
N ALA A 137 8.73 -11.02 -9.33
CA ALA A 137 9.58 -11.42 -8.21
C ALA A 137 10.18 -10.21 -7.47
N ILE A 138 10.56 -9.15 -8.21
CA ILE A 138 11.03 -7.88 -7.62
C ILE A 138 9.92 -7.25 -6.76
N LEU A 139 8.69 -7.18 -7.29
CA LEU A 139 7.55 -6.64 -6.55
C LEU A 139 7.19 -7.44 -5.30
N VAL A 140 7.20 -8.76 -5.39
CA VAL A 140 6.96 -9.64 -4.23
C VAL A 140 8.04 -9.40 -3.18
N THR A 141 9.32 -9.35 -3.58
CA THR A 141 10.44 -9.08 -2.67
C THR A 141 10.29 -7.72 -1.97
N PHE A 142 9.95 -6.67 -2.72
CA PHE A 142 9.68 -5.35 -2.16
C PHE A 142 8.48 -5.36 -1.21
N SER A 143 7.37 -6.00 -1.60
CA SER A 143 6.16 -6.11 -0.78
C SER A 143 6.43 -6.83 0.52
N ASP A 144 7.14 -7.97 0.48
CA ASP A 144 7.51 -8.75 1.66
C ASP A 144 8.42 -7.93 2.58
N LYS A 145 9.41 -7.25 2.01
CA LYS A 145 10.30 -6.38 2.78
C LYS A 145 9.55 -5.22 3.43
N LEU A 146 8.68 -4.54 2.67
CA LEU A 146 7.83 -3.46 3.16
C LEU A 146 6.89 -3.98 4.27
N ASN A 147 6.25 -5.13 4.09
CA ASN A 147 5.38 -5.75 5.09
C ASN A 147 6.13 -6.08 6.38
N SER A 148 7.40 -6.51 6.28
CA SER A 148 8.24 -6.78 7.46
C SER A 148 8.49 -5.55 8.33
N LEU A 149 8.32 -4.34 7.79
CA LEU A 149 8.43 -3.08 8.56
C LEU A 149 7.20 -2.84 9.44
N PHE A 150 6.11 -3.59 9.25
CA PHE A 150 4.87 -3.46 10.03
C PHE A 150 4.63 -4.66 10.96
N GLU A 151 5.59 -5.59 11.09
CA GLU A 151 5.49 -6.75 11.97
C GLU A 151 5.48 -6.32 13.45
N GLN A 152 4.68 -7.01 14.27
CA GLN A 152 4.40 -6.57 15.65
C GLN A 152 5.63 -6.56 16.56
N ASP A 153 6.60 -7.45 16.30
CA ASP A 153 7.83 -7.58 17.07
C ASP A 153 8.80 -6.41 16.87
N ARG A 154 8.67 -5.68 15.76
CA ARG A 154 9.40 -4.43 15.48
C ARG A 154 9.04 -3.28 16.43
N PHE A 155 7.93 -3.38 17.17
CA PHE A 155 7.45 -2.33 18.07
C PHE A 155 7.75 -2.63 19.54
N ILE A 156 8.03 -1.58 20.31
CA ILE A 156 8.14 -1.67 21.76
C ILE A 156 6.75 -2.04 22.33
N PRO A 157 6.62 -2.99 23.26
CA PRO A 157 5.31 -3.38 23.77
C PRO A 157 4.66 -2.22 24.53
N ASN A 158 3.36 -2.01 24.32
CA ASN A 158 2.58 -0.94 24.97
C ASN A 158 3.09 0.50 24.69
N SER A 159 3.61 0.77 23.49
CA SER A 159 4.32 2.03 23.17
C SER A 159 3.69 2.91 22.07
N ASP A 160 2.38 2.81 21.82
CA ASP A 160 1.71 3.55 20.73
C ASP A 160 2.42 3.38 19.36
N TYR A 161 2.91 2.16 19.07
CA TYR A 161 3.62 1.78 17.85
C TYR A 161 4.99 2.45 17.64
N LYS A 162 5.73 2.70 18.72
CA LYS A 162 7.14 3.08 18.64
C LYS A 162 7.99 1.91 18.16
N TYR A 163 8.85 2.15 17.18
CA TYR A 163 9.82 1.16 16.69
C TYR A 163 10.91 0.87 17.73
N ARG A 164 11.38 -0.37 17.77
CA ARG A 164 12.53 -0.79 18.60
C ARG A 164 13.86 -0.41 17.98
N ASP A 165 13.97 -0.64 16.67
CA ASP A 165 15.26 -0.67 15.96
C ASP A 165 15.49 0.57 15.11
N PHE A 166 14.50 1.48 15.02
CA PHE A 166 14.56 2.68 14.19
C PHE A 166 14.24 3.92 15.00
N SER A 167 15.11 4.92 14.89
CA SER A 167 14.90 6.26 15.45
C SER A 167 14.49 7.27 14.38
N THR A 168 14.83 7.01 13.11
CA THR A 168 14.51 7.88 11.97
C THR A 168 13.90 7.09 10.80
N LYS A 169 13.16 7.80 9.94
CA LYS A 169 12.64 7.33 8.67
C LYS A 169 13.77 6.93 7.74
N GLU A 170 14.87 7.68 7.70
CA GLU A 170 16.06 7.33 6.92
C GLU A 170 16.62 5.96 7.28
N GLU A 171 16.70 5.61 8.57
CA GLU A 171 17.13 4.27 9.00
C GLU A 171 16.15 3.19 8.53
N LEU A 172 14.83 3.44 8.67
CA LEU A 172 13.79 2.53 8.20
C LEU A 172 13.79 2.37 6.67
N TYR A 173 14.01 3.46 5.92
CA TYR A 173 14.10 3.45 4.46
C TYR A 173 15.37 2.78 3.94
N GLY A 174 16.43 2.77 4.74
CA GLY A 174 17.63 1.98 4.47
C GLY A 174 17.34 0.49 4.23
N GLU A 175 16.30 -0.06 4.86
CA GLU A 175 15.86 -1.45 4.65
C GLU A 175 15.22 -1.70 3.27
N LEU A 176 14.75 -0.64 2.60
CA LEU A 176 14.16 -0.70 1.25
C LEU A 176 15.16 -0.26 0.18
N ALA A 177 16.30 0.30 0.59
CA ALA A 177 17.37 0.66 -0.32
C ALA A 177 17.87 -0.58 -1.08
N GLY A 178 18.00 -0.45 -2.39
CA GLY A 178 18.36 -1.56 -3.28
C GLY A 178 17.18 -2.39 -3.80
N LEU A 179 15.95 -2.13 -3.35
CA LEU A 179 14.73 -2.69 -3.95
C LEU A 179 13.94 -1.63 -4.72
N ALA A 180 13.94 -0.40 -4.22
CA ALA A 180 13.22 0.72 -4.80
C ALA A 180 14.00 2.02 -4.66
N THR A 181 13.69 2.98 -5.54
CA THR A 181 14.18 4.35 -5.42
C THR A 181 13.45 5.11 -4.30
N ARG A 182 14.08 6.20 -3.87
CA ARG A 182 13.57 7.05 -2.79
C ARG A 182 12.14 7.53 -3.00
N GLY A 183 11.83 8.03 -4.20
CA GLY A 183 10.49 8.51 -4.52
C GLY A 183 9.38 7.45 -4.40
N VAL A 184 9.71 6.17 -4.46
CA VAL A 184 8.73 5.08 -4.29
C VAL A 184 8.41 4.86 -2.83
N TYR A 185 9.42 4.72 -1.95
CA TYR A 185 9.16 4.46 -0.54
C TYR A 185 8.77 5.71 0.27
N GLU A 186 9.08 6.90 -0.22
CA GLU A 186 8.59 8.16 0.38
C GLU A 186 7.06 8.34 0.24
N GLN A 187 6.39 7.58 -0.63
CA GLN A 187 4.92 7.56 -0.67
C GLN A 187 4.31 7.05 0.64
N PHE A 188 5.09 6.33 1.44
CA PHE A 188 4.70 5.83 2.75
C PHE A 188 5.07 6.79 3.88
N ASP A 189 5.62 7.98 3.60
CA ASP A 189 6.08 8.94 4.62
C ASP A 189 5.00 9.33 5.63
N ARG A 190 3.75 9.46 5.15
CA ARG A 190 2.58 9.74 6.01
C ARG A 190 2.28 8.66 7.05
N LEU A 191 2.83 7.45 6.87
CA LEU A 191 2.69 6.35 7.82
C LEU A 191 3.66 6.48 8.99
N PHE A 192 4.63 7.38 8.94
CA PHE A 192 5.70 7.46 9.94
C PHE A 192 5.81 8.85 10.55
N LYS A 193 5.99 8.90 11.86
CA LYS A 193 6.23 10.13 12.62
C LYS A 193 7.54 10.02 13.37
N GLU A 194 8.49 10.88 13.00
CA GLU A 194 9.71 11.07 13.77
C GLU A 194 9.45 12.00 14.95
N THR A 195 10.10 11.69 16.06
CA THR A 195 10.08 12.47 17.30
C THR A 195 11.46 12.44 17.92
N SER A 196 11.72 13.28 18.92
CA SER A 196 13.02 13.30 19.61
C SER A 196 13.37 11.99 20.31
N ASP A 197 12.37 11.16 20.63
CA ASP A 197 12.58 9.90 21.32
C ASP A 197 12.48 8.67 20.41
N GLY A 198 12.17 8.82 19.12
CA GLY A 198 12.27 7.77 18.11
C GLY A 198 11.25 7.85 16.98
N LEU A 199 11.11 6.75 16.25
CA LEU A 199 10.18 6.62 15.12
C LEU A 199 8.89 5.91 15.54
N TYR A 200 7.76 6.43 15.09
CA TYR A 200 6.43 5.89 15.34
C TYR A 200 5.71 5.55 14.05
N LEU A 201 4.99 4.42 14.04
CA LEU A 201 4.02 4.10 13.00
C LEU A 201 2.69 4.80 13.30
N LEU A 202 2.15 5.53 12.33
CA LEU A 202 0.79 6.06 12.33
C LEU A 202 -0.14 5.03 11.67
N PRO A 203 -1.16 4.51 12.40
CA PRO A 203 -2.05 3.48 11.89
C PRO A 203 -3.03 4.08 10.85
N GLN A 204 -2.56 4.20 9.61
CA GLN A 204 -3.32 4.68 8.46
C GLN A 204 -3.41 3.60 7.37
N GLY A 205 -4.38 3.76 6.46
CA GLY A 205 -4.53 2.87 5.31
C GLY A 205 -3.33 2.92 4.36
N ARG A 206 -2.90 1.74 3.90
CA ARG A 206 -1.83 1.59 2.89
C ARG A 206 -2.43 1.80 1.49
N GLY A 207 -1.80 2.67 0.69
CA GLY A 207 -2.30 3.05 -0.64
C GLY A 207 -1.93 2.09 -1.77
N LEU A 208 -0.82 1.35 -1.65
CA LEU A 208 -0.35 0.41 -2.67
C LEU A 208 -0.52 -1.02 -2.17
N PHE A 209 -1.31 -1.83 -2.88
CA PHE A 209 -1.46 -3.26 -2.61
C PHE A 209 -1.54 -3.99 -3.96
N PHE A 210 -0.46 -4.68 -4.32
CA PHE A 210 -0.42 -5.56 -5.48
C PHE A 210 -0.81 -6.99 -5.04
N LEU A 211 -1.46 -7.75 -5.91
CA LEU A 211 -1.95 -9.11 -5.63
C LEU A 211 -1.21 -10.14 -6.50
N PRO A 212 -0.22 -10.89 -5.96
CA PRO A 212 0.62 -11.81 -6.75
C PRO A 212 -0.12 -12.91 -7.49
N ASP A 213 -1.25 -13.34 -6.95
CA ASP A 213 -2.07 -14.41 -7.53
C ASP A 213 -3.08 -13.90 -8.57
N GLU A 214 -3.19 -12.58 -8.75
CA GLU A 214 -4.09 -11.97 -9.72
C GLU A 214 -3.39 -11.71 -11.06
N PRO A 215 -4.11 -11.76 -12.20
CA PRO A 215 -3.54 -11.50 -13.52
C PRO A 215 -2.86 -10.12 -13.61
N TYR A 216 -1.77 -10.05 -14.36
CA TYR A 216 -1.03 -8.83 -14.63
C TYR A 216 -0.44 -8.86 -16.05
N GLU A 217 -0.08 -7.69 -16.55
CA GLU A 217 0.60 -7.52 -17.83
C GLU A 217 1.96 -6.85 -17.60
N THR A 218 3.02 -7.40 -18.18
CA THR A 218 4.36 -6.78 -18.16
C THR A 218 4.74 -6.37 -19.57
N THR A 219 5.06 -5.08 -19.74
CA THR A 219 5.49 -4.48 -21.01
C THR A 219 6.95 -4.05 -20.91
N LYS A 220 7.77 -4.42 -21.90
CA LYS A 220 9.12 -3.89 -22.05
C LYS A 220 9.06 -2.49 -22.67
N ILE A 221 9.56 -1.48 -21.96
CA ILE A 221 9.62 -0.09 -22.44
C ILE A 221 10.95 0.16 -23.14
N SER A 222 12.05 -0.34 -22.57
CA SER A 222 13.40 -0.31 -23.14
C SER A 222 14.23 -1.51 -22.67
N ASP A 223 15.51 -1.60 -23.06
CA ASP A 223 16.42 -2.64 -22.54
C ASP A 223 16.68 -2.53 -21.04
N THR A 224 16.48 -1.34 -20.46
CA THR A 224 16.72 -1.03 -19.06
C THR A 224 15.44 -0.64 -18.31
N GLU A 225 14.25 -0.85 -18.89
CA GLU A 225 12.98 -0.41 -18.30
C GLU A 225 11.80 -1.31 -18.67
N TYR A 226 11.04 -1.70 -17.65
CA TYR A 226 9.82 -2.50 -17.75
C TYR A 226 8.70 -1.88 -16.94
N GLN A 227 7.46 -2.06 -17.40
CA GLN A 227 6.27 -1.65 -16.68
C GLN A 227 5.37 -2.86 -16.44
N LEU A 228 4.92 -3.03 -15.20
CA LEU A 228 3.87 -3.98 -14.83
C LEU A 228 2.58 -3.24 -14.58
N VAL A 229 1.48 -3.73 -15.14
CA VAL A 229 0.12 -3.21 -14.93
C VAL A 229 -0.76 -4.32 -14.40
N GLN A 230 -1.47 -4.05 -13.30
CA GLN A 230 -2.48 -4.94 -12.74
C GLN A 230 -3.81 -4.21 -12.60
N LYS A 231 -4.91 -4.86 -12.98
CA LYS A 231 -6.27 -4.36 -12.79
C LYS A 231 -6.95 -5.21 -11.73
N ILE A 232 -7.53 -4.55 -10.73
CA ILE A 232 -8.14 -5.19 -9.58
C ILE A 232 -9.57 -4.67 -9.45
N ASP A 233 -10.51 -5.59 -9.26
CA ASP A 233 -11.85 -5.23 -8.78
C ASP A 233 -11.86 -5.37 -7.25
N SER A 234 -12.07 -4.26 -6.54
CA SER A 234 -12.07 -4.26 -5.09
C SER A 234 -13.28 -3.54 -4.52
N ILE A 235 -13.85 -4.07 -3.45
CA ILE A 235 -14.93 -3.39 -2.70
C ILE A 235 -14.44 -2.04 -2.15
N MET A 236 -13.13 -1.94 -1.83
CA MET A 236 -12.55 -0.73 -1.23
C MET A 236 -12.25 0.36 -2.27
N TYR A 237 -11.84 -0.01 -3.48
CA TYR A 237 -11.33 0.93 -4.49
C TYR A 237 -12.20 1.00 -5.75
N GLY A 238 -13.27 0.21 -5.81
CA GLY A 238 -14.15 0.13 -6.98
C GLY A 238 -13.68 -0.87 -8.04
N PRO A 239 -14.46 -0.99 -9.12
CA PRO A 239 -14.10 -1.82 -10.27
C PRO A 239 -13.01 -1.16 -11.12
N ASN A 240 -12.15 -1.95 -11.74
CA ASN A 240 -11.05 -1.52 -12.63
C ASN A 240 -9.96 -0.66 -11.96
N TYR A 241 -9.77 -0.79 -10.64
CA TYR A 241 -8.64 -0.15 -9.97
C TYR A 241 -7.34 -0.62 -10.62
N THR A 242 -6.58 0.31 -11.19
CA THR A 242 -5.38 -0.01 -11.96
C THR A 242 -4.16 0.39 -11.18
N ILE A 243 -3.21 -0.52 -11.05
CA ILE A 243 -1.89 -0.30 -10.46
C ILE A 243 -0.86 -0.43 -11.57
N SER A 244 0.02 0.54 -11.70
CA SER A 244 1.16 0.50 -12.60
C SER A 244 2.45 0.63 -11.81
N VAL A 245 3.44 -0.18 -12.13
CA VAL A 245 4.76 -0.20 -11.49
C VAL A 245 5.83 -0.14 -12.57
N THR A 246 6.75 0.79 -12.45
CA THR A 246 7.92 0.89 -13.32
C THR A 246 9.14 0.33 -12.61
N VAL A 247 9.88 -0.52 -13.30
CA VAL A 247 11.15 -1.10 -12.85
C VAL A 247 12.25 -0.76 -13.85
N THR A 248 13.35 -0.20 -13.35
CA THR A 248 14.45 0.31 -14.17
C THR A 248 15.78 -0.30 -13.70
N TYR A 249 16.67 -0.59 -14.66
CA TYR A 249 18.03 -1.03 -14.37
C TYR A 249 18.90 0.19 -14.05
N VAL A 250 19.32 0.30 -12.80
CA VAL A 250 20.10 1.43 -12.26
C VAL A 250 21.32 0.86 -11.53
N ASP A 251 22.51 1.34 -11.90
CA ASP A 251 23.78 1.00 -11.23
C ASP A 251 24.01 -0.52 -11.03
N GLY A 252 23.66 -1.31 -12.04
CA GLY A 252 23.87 -2.75 -12.02
C GLY A 252 22.72 -3.58 -11.43
N SER A 253 21.64 -2.95 -10.95
CA SER A 253 20.51 -3.62 -10.30
C SER A 253 19.16 -3.16 -10.85
N TRP A 254 18.16 -4.04 -10.85
CA TRP A 254 16.79 -3.67 -11.19
C TRP A 254 16.06 -3.13 -9.95
N LEU A 255 15.57 -1.89 -10.02
CA LEU A 255 14.90 -1.20 -8.93
C LEU A 255 13.50 -0.74 -9.33
N ILE A 256 12.58 -0.71 -8.36
CA ILE A 256 11.28 -0.05 -8.56
C ILE A 256 11.50 1.47 -8.57
N THR A 257 11.13 2.13 -9.66
CA THR A 257 11.36 3.56 -9.88
C THR A 257 10.09 4.40 -9.87
N GLY A 258 8.93 3.77 -10.07
CA GLY A 258 7.66 4.47 -10.08
C GLY A 258 6.49 3.55 -9.76
N THR A 259 5.46 4.15 -9.16
CA THR A 259 4.19 3.50 -8.87
C THR A 259 3.07 4.51 -9.13
N GLU A 260 2.04 4.07 -9.83
CA GLU A 260 0.86 4.89 -10.14
C GLU A 260 -0.40 4.07 -9.88
N THR A 261 -1.45 4.74 -9.41
CA THR A 261 -2.76 4.14 -9.20
C THR A 261 -3.82 4.96 -9.92
N LYS A 262 -4.84 4.30 -10.45
CA LYS A 262 -5.96 4.93 -11.15
C LYS A 262 -7.27 4.27 -10.74
N GLU A 263 -8.20 5.11 -10.29
CA GLU A 263 -9.60 4.78 -9.95
C GLU A 263 -10.54 5.01 -11.15
#